data_AF-A0A4Q5UFR2-F1
#
_entry.id   AF-A0A4Q5UFR2-F1
#
_cell.length_a   1.000
_cell.length_b   1.000
_cell.length_c   1.000
_cell.angle_alpha   90.00
_cell.angle_beta   90.00
_cell.angle_gamma   90.00
#
_symmetry.space_group_name_H-M   'P 1'
#
loop_
_entity.id
_entity.type
_entity.pdbx_description
1 polymer ?
#
loop_
_entity_poly.entity_id
_entity_poly.type
_entity_poly.pdbx_seq_one_letter_code
_entity_poly.pdbx_strand_id
1 'polypeptide(L)'
;MKKKISILVLCHALFTLVQVFLISKISFIGKIGIALMYKEYKFLRSFPKTYFLLFGVQLLVVGILTYTHRKQPRKNHLIACAVIFALAVLGLWYTYNDFVHNYSHRLLKERFHLGFYLFWLGMMASCIFFAILPGQKAVALVEAPYNETVPSPPSATFPRSDKPDIK
;
A
#
# COMPACT_ATOMS: atom_id res chain seq x y z
N MET A 1 11.16 -7.79 -2.36
CA MET A 1 9.89 -7.19 -1.92
C MET A 1 9.45 -7.65 -0.54
N LYS A 2 9.33 -8.97 -0.26
CA LYS A 2 8.84 -9.49 1.03
C LYS A 2 9.55 -8.88 2.27
N LYS A 3 10.89 -8.80 2.27
CA LYS A 3 11.67 -8.16 3.36
C LYS A 3 11.35 -6.66 3.52
N LYS A 4 11.28 -5.91 2.42
CA LYS A 4 10.96 -4.46 2.43
C LYS A 4 9.53 -4.18 2.93
N ILE A 5 8.57 -5.01 2.51
CA ILE A 5 7.18 -4.91 2.97
C ILE A 5 7.07 -5.29 4.44
N SER A 6 7.77 -6.34 4.90
CA SER A 6 7.80 -6.72 6.32
C SER A 6 8.35 -5.60 7.20
N ILE A 7 9.44 -4.97 6.79
CA ILE A 7 10.01 -3.79 7.48
C ILE A 7 9.02 -2.62 7.48
N LEU A 8 8.32 -2.39 6.37
CA LEU A 8 7.31 -1.32 6.28
C LEU A 8 6.12 -1.57 7.21
N VAL A 9 5.64 -2.82 7.30
CA VAL A 9 4.58 -3.22 8.22
C VAL A 9 5.03 -3.05 9.67
N LEU A 10 6.26 -3.43 10.00
CA LEU A 10 6.83 -3.22 11.34
C LEU A 10 6.94 -1.73 11.67
N CYS A 11 7.42 -0.92 10.72
CA CYS A 11 7.49 0.53 10.86
C CYS A 11 6.10 1.13 11.10
N HIS A 12 5.09 0.70 10.34
CA HIS A 12 3.70 1.08 10.56
C HIS A 12 3.19 0.65 11.94
N ALA A 13 3.52 -0.54 12.42
CA ALA A 13 3.10 -1.00 13.75
C ALA A 13 3.65 -0.07 14.84
N LEU A 14 4.95 0.25 14.79
CA LEU A 14 5.58 1.18 15.72
C LEU A 14 5.03 2.61 15.59
N PHE A 15 4.82 3.08 14.36
CA PHE A 15 4.28 4.41 14.09
C PHE A 15 2.82 4.56 14.56
N THR A 16 2.00 3.51 14.39
CA THR A 16 0.62 3.49 14.89
C THR A 16 0.58 3.43 16.40
N LEU A 17 1.56 2.77 17.03
CA LEU A 17 1.75 2.79 18.48
C LEU A 17 1.99 4.22 18.97
N VAL A 18 2.85 4.98 18.28
CA VAL A 18 3.08 6.41 18.59
C VAL A 18 1.79 7.22 18.40
N GLN A 19 1.07 7.04 17.29
CA GLN A 19 -0.21 7.72 17.05
C GLN A 19 -1.22 7.46 18.18
N VAL A 20 -1.41 6.19 18.55
CA VAL A 20 -2.40 5.80 19.56
C VAL A 20 -1.95 6.20 20.95
N PHE A 21 -0.65 6.20 21.23
CA PHE A 21 -0.09 6.74 22.46
C PHE A 21 -0.38 8.24 22.61
N LEU A 22 -0.19 9.01 21.52
CA LEU A 22 -0.52 10.43 21.47
C LEU A 22 -2.02 10.68 21.68
N ILE A 23 -2.87 9.90 21.02
CA ILE A 23 -4.34 9.93 21.17
C ILE A 23 -4.76 9.57 22.60
N SER A 24 -4.09 8.59 23.23
CA SER A 24 -4.44 8.06 24.55
C SER A 24 -3.96 8.95 25.70
N LYS A 25 -3.01 9.86 25.46
CA LYS A 25 -2.59 10.91 26.39
C LYS A 25 -3.55 12.11 26.41
N ILE A 26 -4.84 11.86 26.23
CA ILE A 26 -5.93 12.80 26.48
C ILE A 26 -5.96 13.19 27.98
N SER A 27 -6.13 14.49 28.26
CA SER A 27 -6.37 15.03 29.61
C SER A 27 -7.63 14.40 30.24
N PHE A 28 -7.68 14.24 31.56
CA PHE A 28 -8.87 13.75 32.29
C PHE A 28 -10.17 14.49 31.88
N ILE A 29 -10.07 15.78 31.54
CA ILE A 29 -11.19 16.61 31.07
C ILE A 29 -11.71 16.19 29.67
N GLY A 30 -10.85 15.69 28.78
CA GLY A 30 -11.25 15.18 27.45
C GLY A 30 -11.88 13.79 27.52
N LYS A 31 -11.48 12.95 28.51
CA LYS A 31 -12.18 11.69 28.83
C LYS A 31 -13.61 11.95 29.31
N ILE A 32 -13.83 13.02 30.06
CA ILE A 32 -15.15 13.44 30.55
C ILE A 32 -15.97 14.11 29.43
N GLY A 33 -15.37 14.97 28.61
CA GLY A 33 -16.02 15.60 27.46
C GLY A 33 -16.52 14.61 26.40
N ILE A 34 -15.72 13.59 26.06
CA ILE A 34 -16.15 12.50 25.16
C ILE A 34 -17.23 11.63 25.82
N ALA A 35 -17.15 11.41 27.15
CA ALA A 35 -18.15 10.63 27.88
C ALA A 35 -19.52 11.31 27.99
N LEU A 36 -19.57 12.65 27.93
CA LEU A 36 -20.80 13.43 28.01
C LEU A 36 -21.43 13.71 26.64
N MET A 37 -20.62 13.93 25.59
CA MET A 37 -21.14 14.39 24.30
C MET A 37 -21.53 13.26 23.33
N TYR A 38 -20.94 12.06 23.43
CA TYR A 38 -21.17 11.01 22.42
C TYR A 38 -21.06 9.59 22.98
N LYS A 39 -22.21 8.93 23.20
CA LYS A 39 -22.28 7.50 23.57
C LYS A 39 -21.66 6.55 22.53
N GLU A 40 -21.55 6.99 21.27
CA GLU A 40 -21.08 6.18 20.13
C GLU A 40 -19.54 6.06 20.05
N TYR A 41 -18.77 7.02 20.59
CA TYR A 41 -17.30 6.98 20.56
C TYR A 41 -16.67 6.16 21.70
N LYS A 42 -17.45 5.29 22.38
CA LYS A 42 -16.93 4.37 23.41
C LYS A 42 -15.74 3.52 22.95
N PHE A 43 -15.65 3.23 21.64
CA PHE A 43 -14.54 2.49 21.05
C PHE A 43 -13.20 3.21 21.14
N LEU A 44 -13.19 4.55 21.01
CA LEU A 44 -11.98 5.38 21.10
C LEU A 44 -11.38 5.42 22.51
N ARG A 45 -12.15 5.01 23.54
CA ARG A 45 -11.71 4.95 24.94
C ARG A 45 -10.73 3.80 25.21
N SER A 46 -10.81 2.73 24.43
CA SER A 46 -10.01 1.52 24.67
C SER A 46 -8.75 1.57 23.83
N PHE A 47 -7.61 1.86 24.47
CA PHE A 47 -6.27 1.87 23.87
C PHE A 47 -6.05 0.73 22.85
N PRO A 48 -6.30 -0.55 23.18
CA PRO A 48 -6.09 -1.63 22.22
C PRO A 48 -7.09 -1.59 21.04
N LYS A 49 -8.36 -1.23 21.27
CA LYS A 49 -9.35 -1.18 20.18
C LYS A 49 -9.02 -0.07 19.18
N THR A 50 -8.67 1.11 19.66
CA THR A 50 -8.24 2.24 18.82
C THR A 50 -6.96 1.90 18.05
N TYR A 51 -6.00 1.22 18.70
CA TYR A 51 -4.78 0.75 18.04
C TYR A 51 -5.09 -0.23 16.90
N PHE A 52 -5.86 -1.29 17.16
CA PHE A 52 -6.20 -2.26 16.12
C PHE A 52 -7.01 -1.66 14.98
N LEU A 53 -7.89 -0.69 15.28
CA LEU A 53 -8.66 0.00 14.25
C LEU A 53 -7.75 0.82 13.33
N LEU A 54 -6.95 1.73 13.88
CA LEU A 54 -6.06 2.59 13.09
C LEU A 54 -5.00 1.76 12.35
N PHE A 55 -4.45 0.74 13.02
CA PHE A 55 -3.47 -0.17 12.42
C PHE A 55 -4.11 -1.00 11.30
N GLY A 56 -5.35 -1.46 11.48
CA GLY A 56 -6.10 -2.18 10.46
C GLY A 56 -6.33 -1.36 9.20
N VAL A 57 -6.71 -0.08 9.35
CA VAL A 57 -6.86 0.85 8.20
C VAL A 57 -5.52 1.09 7.50
N GLN A 58 -4.45 1.32 8.26
CA GLN A 58 -3.10 1.48 7.71
C GLN A 58 -2.64 0.21 6.94
N LEU A 59 -2.89 -0.98 7.49
CA LEU A 59 -2.60 -2.24 6.81
C LEU A 59 -3.44 -2.44 5.56
N LEU A 60 -4.70 -2.02 5.56
CA LEU A 60 -5.57 -2.09 4.39
C LEU A 60 -5.01 -1.22 3.26
N VAL A 61 -4.57 0.00 3.54
CA VAL A 61 -3.92 0.88 2.55
C VAL A 61 -2.62 0.28 2.02
N VAL A 62 -1.74 -0.20 2.91
CA VAL A 62 -0.50 -0.88 2.51
C VAL A 62 -0.79 -2.14 1.68
N GLY A 63 -1.83 -2.88 2.03
CA GLY A 63 -2.29 -4.07 1.31
C GLY A 63 -2.75 -3.75 -0.10
N ILE A 64 -3.59 -2.72 -0.26
CA ILE A 64 -4.05 -2.24 -1.57
C ILE A 64 -2.87 -1.79 -2.43
N LEU A 65 -1.98 -0.94 -1.89
CA LEU A 65 -0.79 -0.44 -2.60
C LEU A 65 0.16 -1.58 -2.99
N THR A 66 0.31 -2.59 -2.12
CA THR A 66 1.09 -3.78 -2.42
C THR A 66 0.45 -4.61 -3.53
N TYR A 67 -0.87 -4.77 -3.50
CA TYR A 67 -1.62 -5.49 -4.52
C TYR A 67 -1.50 -4.81 -5.88
N THR A 68 -1.76 -3.51 -5.96
CA THR A 68 -1.63 -2.73 -7.20
C THR A 68 -0.19 -2.75 -7.71
N HIS A 69 0.81 -2.61 -6.84
CA HIS A 69 2.22 -2.65 -7.26
C HIS A 69 2.62 -3.97 -7.92
N ARG A 70 2.04 -5.09 -7.46
CA ARG A 70 2.39 -6.44 -7.93
C ARG A 70 1.56 -6.92 -9.11
N LYS A 71 0.32 -6.46 -9.24
CA LYS A 71 -0.65 -7.00 -10.21
C LYS A 71 -1.02 -6.04 -11.33
N GLN A 72 -0.77 -4.75 -11.16
CA GLN A 72 -1.22 -3.73 -12.11
C GLN A 72 -0.03 -3.10 -12.85
N PRO A 73 -0.25 -2.58 -14.08
CA PRO A 73 0.77 -1.84 -14.78
C PRO A 73 1.15 -0.57 -14.00
N ARG A 74 2.37 -0.09 -14.22
CA ARG A 74 2.94 1.05 -13.47
C ARG A 74 2.04 2.29 -13.49
N LYS A 75 1.37 2.58 -14.61
CA LYS A 75 0.41 3.69 -14.74
C LYS A 75 -0.75 3.57 -13.74
N ASN A 76 -1.43 2.41 -13.73
CA ASN A 76 -2.55 2.16 -12.83
C ASN A 76 -2.13 2.18 -11.36
N HIS A 77 -0.94 1.66 -11.04
CA HIS A 77 -0.38 1.74 -9.69
C HIS A 77 -0.12 3.19 -9.25
N LEU A 78 0.43 4.03 -10.11
CA LEU A 78 0.65 5.44 -9.80
C LEU A 78 -0.67 6.21 -9.64
N ILE A 79 -1.69 5.89 -10.44
CA ILE A 79 -3.04 6.43 -10.27
C ILE A 79 -3.61 6.02 -8.91
N ALA A 80 -3.48 4.76 -8.52
CA ALA A 80 -3.92 4.28 -7.21
C ALA A 80 -3.19 5.02 -6.06
N CYS A 81 -1.87 5.20 -6.16
CA CYS A 81 -1.10 6.02 -5.21
C CYS A 81 -1.65 7.45 -5.15
N ALA A 82 -1.90 8.09 -6.29
CA ALA A 82 -2.38 9.46 -6.36
C ALA A 82 -3.78 9.62 -5.76
N VAL A 83 -4.69 8.69 -6.03
CA VAL A 83 -6.05 8.69 -5.48
C VAL A 83 -6.03 8.54 -3.96
N ILE A 84 -5.29 7.55 -3.44
CA ILE A 84 -5.19 7.35 -1.98
C ILE A 84 -4.49 8.54 -1.32
N PHE A 85 -3.47 9.12 -1.96
CA PHE A 85 -2.81 10.32 -1.47
C PHE A 85 -3.78 11.51 -1.40
N ALA A 86 -4.57 11.74 -2.46
CA ALA A 86 -5.58 12.80 -2.48
C ALA A 86 -6.65 12.59 -1.38
N LEU A 87 -7.12 11.36 -1.18
CA LEU A 87 -8.01 11.02 -0.07
C LEU A 87 -7.37 11.32 1.29
N ALA A 88 -6.07 11.06 1.44
CA ALA A 88 -5.37 11.39 2.67
C ALA A 88 -5.25 12.91 2.91
N VAL A 89 -5.04 13.69 1.85
CA VAL A 89 -5.04 15.17 1.92
C VAL A 89 -6.43 15.70 2.29
N LEU A 90 -7.48 15.21 1.63
CA LEU A 90 -8.85 15.60 1.91
C LEU A 90 -9.27 15.23 3.33
N GLY A 91 -8.90 14.03 3.78
CA GLY A 91 -9.13 13.56 5.14
C GLY A 91 -8.44 14.43 6.18
N LEU A 92 -7.16 14.77 5.95
CA LEU A 92 -6.39 15.68 6.81
C LEU A 92 -7.03 17.07 6.88
N TRP A 93 -7.44 17.63 5.74
CA TRP A 93 -8.12 18.92 5.68
C TRP A 93 -9.46 18.90 6.41
N TYR A 94 -10.25 17.85 6.24
CA TYR A 94 -11.51 17.67 6.96
C TYR A 94 -11.29 17.59 8.47
N THR A 95 -10.34 16.78 8.92
CA THR A 95 -10.02 16.68 10.37
C THR A 95 -9.46 17.97 10.93
N TYR A 96 -8.63 18.69 10.17
CA TYR A 96 -8.13 20.00 10.56
C TYR A 96 -9.29 21.01 10.73
N ASN A 97 -10.20 21.09 9.76
CA ASN A 97 -11.34 21.99 9.84
C ASN A 97 -12.25 21.66 11.02
N ASP A 98 -12.52 20.37 11.27
CA ASP A 98 -13.31 19.91 12.41
C ASP A 98 -12.64 20.30 13.74
N PHE A 99 -11.33 20.09 13.87
CA PHE A 99 -10.59 20.41 15.09
C PHE A 99 -10.44 21.91 15.36
N VAL A 100 -10.41 22.73 14.31
CA VAL A 100 -10.29 24.20 14.42
C VAL A 100 -11.63 24.86 14.69
N HIS A 101 -12.72 24.39 14.06
CA HIS A 101 -14.01 25.09 14.09
C HIS A 101 -15.01 24.54 15.14
N ASN A 102 -14.86 23.30 15.63
CA ASN A 102 -15.75 22.75 16.67
C ASN A 102 -15.18 22.91 18.09
N TYR A 103 -15.90 23.65 18.93
CA TYR A 103 -15.49 24.11 20.27
C TYR A 103 -15.16 22.99 21.28
N SER A 104 -15.77 21.81 21.13
CA SER A 104 -15.50 20.60 21.95
C SER A 104 -14.10 20.02 21.70
N HIS A 105 -13.49 20.27 20.53
CA HIS A 105 -12.16 19.78 20.15
C HIS A 105 -11.01 20.70 20.56
N ARG A 106 -11.29 21.97 20.92
CA ARG A 106 -10.30 22.89 21.52
C ARG A 106 -9.90 22.48 22.96
N LEU A 107 -10.76 21.69 23.61
CA LEU A 107 -10.53 21.10 24.94
C LEU A 107 -9.67 19.82 24.90
N LEU A 108 -9.54 19.18 23.73
CA LEU A 108 -8.65 18.04 23.51
C LEU A 108 -7.25 18.57 23.19
N LYS A 109 -6.33 18.46 24.16
CA LYS A 109 -4.92 18.92 24.07
C LYS A 109 -4.29 18.61 22.69
N GLU A 110 -3.42 19.50 22.21
CA GLU A 110 -2.65 19.40 20.94
C GLU A 110 -2.15 17.99 20.58
N ARG A 111 -1.75 17.19 21.58
CA ARG A 111 -1.29 15.80 21.39
C ARG A 111 -2.33 14.89 20.74
N PHE A 112 -3.62 15.11 20.98
CA PHE A 112 -4.70 14.36 20.34
C PHE A 112 -4.80 14.72 18.85
N HIS A 113 -4.74 16.01 18.52
CA HIS A 113 -4.76 16.49 17.12
C HIS A 113 -3.56 15.93 16.36
N LEU A 114 -2.39 15.98 16.99
CA LEU A 114 -1.14 15.49 16.43
C LEU A 114 -1.21 13.98 16.11
N GLY A 115 -1.86 13.17 16.95
CA GLY A 115 -2.08 11.75 16.67
C GLY A 115 -2.87 11.49 15.38
N PHE A 116 -3.95 12.24 15.14
CA PHE A 116 -4.74 12.15 13.90
C PHE A 116 -3.99 12.72 12.69
N TYR A 117 -3.21 13.80 12.86
CA TYR A 117 -2.37 14.32 11.77
C TYR A 117 -1.31 13.30 11.35
N LEU A 118 -0.66 12.63 12.31
CA LEU A 118 0.31 11.56 12.01
C LEU A 118 -0.35 10.39 11.30
N PHE A 119 -1.62 10.09 11.56
CA PHE A 119 -2.34 9.04 10.85
C PHE A 119 -2.44 9.33 9.34
N TRP A 120 -2.87 10.54 8.96
CA TRP A 120 -2.96 10.96 7.56
C TRP A 120 -1.58 11.06 6.91
N LEU A 121 -0.60 11.64 7.61
CA LEU A 121 0.79 11.72 7.14
C LEU A 121 1.40 10.33 6.92
N GLY A 122 1.06 9.35 7.77
CA GLY A 122 1.46 7.96 7.60
C GLY A 122 0.97 7.37 6.28
N MET A 123 -0.31 7.60 5.94
CA MET A 123 -0.85 7.14 4.65
C MET A 123 -0.20 7.84 3.46
N MET A 124 0.03 9.16 3.57
CA MET A 124 0.77 9.90 2.54
C MET A 124 2.17 9.34 2.33
N ALA A 125 2.89 9.05 3.42
CA ALA A 125 4.23 8.46 3.37
C ALA A 125 4.21 7.08 2.71
N SER A 126 3.21 6.23 2.99
CA SER A 126 3.06 4.94 2.30
C SER A 126 2.86 5.13 0.79
N CYS A 127 2.00 6.07 0.38
CA CYS A 127 1.76 6.37 -1.02
C CYS A 127 3.03 6.82 -1.73
N ILE A 128 3.80 7.73 -1.13
CA ILE A 128 5.08 8.20 -1.65
C ILE A 128 6.08 7.04 -1.76
N PHE A 129 6.21 6.22 -0.72
CA PHE A 129 7.10 5.06 -0.74
C PHE A 129 6.80 4.12 -1.91
N PHE A 130 5.52 3.77 -2.11
CA PHE A 130 5.10 2.92 -3.22
C PHE A 130 5.15 3.61 -4.58
N ALA A 131 5.03 4.94 -4.63
CA ALA A 131 5.21 5.71 -5.85
C ALA A 131 6.68 5.74 -6.28
N ILE A 132 7.65 5.79 -5.35
CA ILE A 132 9.09 5.82 -5.68
C ILE A 132 9.64 4.42 -6.00
N LEU A 133 9.04 3.36 -5.45
CA LEU A 133 9.46 1.99 -5.75
C LEU A 133 9.45 1.72 -7.27
N PRO A 134 10.53 1.16 -7.84
CA PRO A 134 10.56 0.79 -9.24
C PRO A 134 9.43 -0.21 -9.53
N GLY A 135 8.79 -0.06 -10.69
CA GLY A 135 7.77 -1.01 -11.14
C GLY A 135 8.37 -2.41 -11.21
N GLN A 136 7.60 -3.44 -10.82
CA GLN A 136 8.02 -4.80 -11.14
C GLN A 136 8.09 -4.89 -12.66
N LYS A 137 9.25 -5.28 -13.22
CA LYS A 137 9.29 -5.69 -14.63
C LYS A 137 8.23 -6.77 -14.75
N ALA A 138 7.24 -6.56 -15.62
CA ALA A 138 6.34 -7.64 -16.00
C ALA A 138 7.26 -8.81 -16.34
N VAL A 139 7.12 -9.92 -15.60
CA VAL A 139 7.75 -11.18 -16.00
C VAL A 139 7.37 -11.33 -17.45
N ALA A 140 8.38 -11.30 -18.32
CA ALA A 140 8.22 -11.30 -19.76
C ALA A 140 7.33 -12.50 -20.14
N LEU A 141 6.04 -12.25 -20.32
CA LEU A 141 5.13 -13.12 -21.04
C LEU A 141 5.28 -12.80 -22.52
N VAL A 142 6.50 -13.04 -22.99
CA VAL A 142 6.88 -13.35 -24.36
C VAL A 142 7.80 -14.53 -24.10
N GLU A 143 7.30 -15.75 -23.97
CA GLU A 143 7.09 -16.59 -25.17
C GLU A 143 7.91 -16.03 -26.31
N ALA A 144 9.24 -16.19 -26.23
CA ALA A 144 10.00 -16.25 -27.47
C ALA A 144 9.27 -17.30 -28.32
N PRO A 145 8.79 -16.95 -29.54
CA PRO A 145 8.29 -17.98 -30.44
C PRO A 145 9.43 -18.99 -30.56
N TYR A 146 9.12 -20.27 -30.41
CA TYR A 146 10.13 -21.30 -30.64
C TYR A 146 10.76 -21.00 -32.00
N ASN A 147 12.05 -20.69 -32.01
CA ASN A 147 12.73 -20.59 -33.28
C ASN A 147 12.94 -22.05 -33.70
N GLU A 148 12.09 -22.51 -34.61
CA GLU A 148 12.23 -23.77 -35.30
C GLU A 148 13.48 -23.72 -36.19
N THR A 149 14.66 -23.76 -35.58
CA THR A 149 15.85 -24.24 -36.29
C THR A 149 15.94 -25.73 -35.99
N VAL A 150 14.98 -26.50 -36.52
CA VAL A 150 15.26 -27.90 -36.83
C VAL A 150 16.28 -27.84 -37.97
N PRO A 151 17.53 -28.30 -37.78
CA PRO A 151 18.44 -28.40 -38.90
C PRO A 151 17.82 -29.38 -39.88
N SER A 152 17.63 -28.93 -41.13
CA SER A 152 17.21 -29.78 -42.23
C SER A 152 18.02 -31.07 -42.18
N PRO A 153 17.39 -32.26 -42.27
CA PRO A 153 18.16 -33.51 -42.32
C PRO A 153 19.17 -33.40 -43.46
N PRO A 154 20.42 -33.86 -43.26
CA PRO A 154 21.45 -33.78 -44.28
C PRO A 154 20.88 -34.39 -45.56
N SER A 155 20.95 -33.63 -46.66
CA SER A 155 20.54 -34.10 -47.98
C SER A 155 21.28 -35.41 -48.24
N ALA A 156 20.58 -36.53 -48.13
CA ALA A 156 21.10 -37.82 -48.52
C ALA A 156 21.34 -37.73 -50.03
N THR A 157 22.59 -37.51 -50.42
CA THR A 157 23.05 -37.77 -51.77
C THR A 157 22.89 -39.26 -51.99
N PHE A 158 21.76 -39.66 -52.57
CA PHE A 158 21.59 -41.00 -53.09
C PHE A 158 22.63 -41.18 -54.21
N PRO A 159 23.51 -42.21 -54.15
CA PRO A 159 24.39 -42.51 -55.26
C PRO A 159 23.52 -42.86 -56.47
N ARG A 160 23.83 -42.21 -57.59
CA ARG A 160 23.22 -42.48 -58.90
C ARG A 160 23.46 -43.94 -59.23
N SER A 161 22.39 -44.72 -59.35
CA SER A 161 22.42 -46.08 -59.91
C SER A 161 22.68 -45.94 -61.40
N ASP A 162 23.96 -45.91 -61.78
CA ASP A 162 24.34 -46.14 -63.17
C ASP A 162 24.21 -47.63 -63.44
N LYS A 163 23.13 -47.96 -64.16
CA LYS A 163 22.83 -49.30 -64.66
C LYS A 163 23.93 -49.70 -65.65
N PRO A 164 24.50 -50.92 -65.58
CA PRO A 164 25.42 -51.38 -66.60
C PRO A 164 24.61 -51.71 -67.85
N ASP A 165 24.77 -50.91 -68.91
CA ASP A 165 24.32 -51.35 -70.22
C ASP A 165 25.34 -52.32 -70.81
N ILE A 166 24.77 -53.48 -71.12
CA ILE A 166 25.38 -54.72 -71.52
C ILE A 166 25.54 -54.71 -73.05
N LYS A 167 26.76 -55.08 -73.48
CA LYS A 167 27.21 -55.47 -74.83
C LYS A 167 27.33 -54.39 -75.91
#